data_AF-A0A973T9F2-F1
#
_entry.id   AF-A0A973T9F2-F1
#
_cell.length_a   1.000
_cell.length_b   1.000
_cell.length_c   1.000
_cell.angle_alpha   90.00
_cell.angle_beta   90.00
_cell.angle_gamma   90.00
#
_symmetry.space_group_name_H-M   'P 1'
#
loop_
_entity.id
_entity.type
_entity.pdbx_description
1 polymer ?
#
loop_
_entity_poly.entity_id
_entity_poly.type
_entity_poly.pdbx_seq_one_letter_code
_entity_poly.pdbx_strand_id
1 'polypeptide(L)' 'RQIGGDASALAEATGGRPDLAVYAHPVTEAGRVELLPFLHEQAVSITAHRFGTPNHLSDALI' A
#
# COMPACT_ATOMS: atom_id res chain seq x y z
N ARG A 1 0.95 -11.63 -4.25
CA ARG A 1 -0.45 -12.16 -4.30
C ARG A 1 -0.39 -13.65 -4.61
N GLN A 2 -1.04 -14.49 -3.80
CA GLN A 2 -1.20 -15.91 -4.10
C GLN A 2 -2.53 -16.14 -4.83
N ILE A 3 -2.51 -17.03 -5.83
CA ILE A 3 -3.69 -17.44 -6.61
C ILE A 3 -3.71 -18.96 -6.64
N GLY A 4 -4.74 -19.55 -6.01
CA GLY A 4 -4.78 -21.01 -5.79
C GLY A 4 -3.70 -21.51 -4.83
N GLY A 5 -3.73 -22.82 -4.56
CA GLY A 5 -2.80 -23.47 -3.63
C GLY A 5 -3.07 -23.16 -2.15
N ASP A 6 -2.20 -23.68 -1.28
CA ASP A 6 -2.26 -23.49 0.18
C ASP A 6 -1.28 -22.40 0.63
N ALA A 7 -1.73 -21.50 1.51
CA ALA A 7 -0.92 -20.42 2.05
C ALA A 7 0.18 -20.94 2.99
N SER A 8 -0.09 -22.01 3.74
CA SER A 8 0.87 -22.60 4.67
C SER A 8 2.05 -23.21 3.91
N ALA A 9 1.77 -23.96 2.84
CA ALA A 9 2.80 -24.51 1.96
C ALA A 9 3.71 -23.42 1.35
N LEU A 10 3.16 -22.26 0.96
CA LEU A 10 3.96 -21.14 0.44
C LEU A 10 4.82 -20.50 1.54
N ALA A 11 4.28 -20.36 2.76
CA ALA A 11 5.03 -19.85 3.90
C ALA A 11 6.21 -20.77 4.25
N GLU A 12 6.01 -22.08 4.25
CA GLU A 12 7.07 -23.07 4.47
C GLU A 12 8.13 -23.03 3.36
N ALA A 13 7.70 -22.98 2.08
CA ALA A 13 8.61 -22.93 0.93
C ALA A 13 9.50 -21.68 0.92
N THR A 14 9.06 -20.59 1.54
CA THR A 14 9.81 -19.34 1.69
C THR A 14 10.60 -19.28 3.00
N GLY A 15 10.60 -20.35 3.80
CA GLY A 15 11.32 -20.44 5.07
C GLY A 15 10.73 -19.58 6.18
N GLY A 16 9.44 -19.23 6.11
CA GLY A 16 8.77 -18.41 7.12
C GLY A 16 9.33 -16.99 7.24
N ARG A 17 9.85 -16.45 6.13
CA ARG A 17 10.47 -15.12 6.08
C ARG A 17 9.53 -14.01 6.58
N PRO A 18 9.89 -13.27 7.65
CA PRO A 18 9.02 -12.25 8.24
C PRO A 18 8.89 -10.99 7.38
N ASP A 19 9.77 -10.80 6.40
CA ASP A 19 9.76 -9.69 5.45
C ASP A 19 8.92 -9.96 4.19
N LEU A 20 8.28 -11.13 4.09
CA LEU A 20 7.39 -11.51 3.00
C LEU A 20 5.95 -11.63 3.49
N ALA A 21 5.06 -10.81 2.93
CA ALA A 21 3.62 -10.91 3.19
C ALA A 21 2.92 -11.84 2.19
N VAL A 22 2.19 -12.84 2.69
CA VAL A 22 1.37 -13.75 1.87
C VAL A 22 -0.08 -13.29 1.85
N TYR A 23 -0.53 -12.78 0.70
CA TYR A 23 -1.94 -12.42 0.46
C TYR A 23 -2.68 -13.57 -0.21
N ALA A 24 -3.43 -14.36 0.57
CA ALA A 24 -4.08 -15.61 0.13
C ALA A 24 -5.61 -15.61 0.16
N HIS A 25 -6.24 -14.47 0.45
CA HIS A 25 -7.70 -14.32 0.38
C HIS A 25 -8.22 -14.59 -1.06
N PRO A 26 -9.49 -14.95 -1.25
CA PRO A 26 -10.08 -15.09 -2.59
C PRO A 26 -9.89 -13.83 -3.44
N VAL A 27 -9.69 -14.01 -4.74
CA VAL A 27 -9.63 -12.88 -5.71
C VAL A 27 -11.02 -12.28 -5.81
N THR A 28 -11.09 -10.94 -5.83
CA THR A 28 -12.34 -10.20 -5.95
C THR A 28 -12.29 -9.20 -7.10
N GLU A 29 -13.43 -9.00 -7.76
CA GLU A 29 -13.60 -7.95 -8.77
C GLU A 29 -13.67 -6.54 -8.17
N ALA A 30 -13.76 -6.43 -6.83
CA ALA A 30 -13.71 -5.17 -6.12
C ALA A 30 -12.31 -4.56 -6.17
N GLY A 31 -11.98 -3.85 -7.26
CA GLY A 31 -10.66 -3.28 -7.52
C GLY A 31 -10.11 -2.43 -6.38
N ARG A 32 -10.96 -1.71 -5.63
CA ARG A 32 -10.54 -0.94 -4.44
C ARG A 32 -9.86 -1.80 -3.38
N VAL A 33 -10.33 -3.03 -3.20
CA VAL A 33 -9.74 -3.98 -2.23
C VAL A 33 -8.56 -4.70 -2.86
N GLU A 34 -8.71 -5.13 -4.11
CA GLU A 34 -7.73 -5.96 -4.81
C GLU A 34 -6.43 -5.21 -5.15
N LEU A 35 -6.47 -3.89 -5.29
CA LEU A 35 -5.29 -3.05 -5.56
C LEU A 35 -4.40 -2.79 -4.34
N LEU A 36 -4.90 -2.97 -3.11
CA LEU A 36 -4.16 -2.61 -1.88
C LEU A 36 -2.77 -3.27 -1.76
N PRO A 37 -2.56 -4.54 -2.15
CA PRO A 37 -1.23 -5.17 -2.09
C PRO A 37 -0.23 -4.64 -3.12
N PHE A 38 -0.67 -3.84 -4.09
CA PHE A 38 0.12 -3.37 -5.23
C PHE A 38 0.45 -1.87 -5.15
N LEU A 39 -0.04 -1.18 -4.12
CA LEU A 39 0.17 0.23 -3.89
C LEU A 39 0.87 0.43 -2.55
N HIS A 40 1.66 1.49 -2.46
CA HIS A 40 2.16 1.99 -1.18
C HIS A 40 1.39 3.26 -0.85
N GLU A 41 0.79 3.28 0.33
CA GLU A 41 0.21 4.50 0.86
C GLU A 41 1.32 5.51 1.19
N GLN A 42 1.07 6.78 0.88
CA GLN A 42 1.99 7.87 1.15
C GLN A 42 1.22 9.09 1.65
N ALA A 43 1.63 9.61 2.81
CA ALA A 43 1.15 10.88 3.34
C ALA A 43 2.21 11.97 3.10
N VAL A 44 1.77 13.12 2.59
CA VAL A 44 2.60 14.31 2.38
C VAL A 44 1.96 15.47 3.12
N SER A 45 2.76 16.16 3.94
CA SER A 45 2.33 17.37 4.66
C SER A 45 3.22 18.55 4.25
N ILE A 46 2.58 19.66 3.89
CA ILE A 46 3.25 20.88 3.41
C ILE A 46 2.82 22.03 4.33
N THR A 47 3.78 22.74 4.90
CA THR A 47 3.50 23.96 5.66
C THR A 47 2.96 25.04 4.73
N ALA A 48 1.69 25.42 4.91
CA ALA A 48 0.97 26.38 4.06
C ALA A 48 1.30 27.86 4.35
N HIS A 49 2.41 28.14 5.02
CA HIS A 49 2.79 29.51 5.39
C HIS A 49 4.30 29.70 5.43
N ARG A 50 4.72 30.95 5.28
CA ARG A 50 6.08 31.42 5.55
C ARG A 50 6.02 32.48 6.63
N PHE A 51 6.51 32.16 7.82
CA PHE A 51 6.47 33.05 8.99
C PHE A 51 5.05 33.58 9.32
N GLY A 52 4.02 32.73 9.16
CA GLY A 52 2.62 33.09 9.42
C GLY A 52 1.88 33.71 8.23
N THR A 53 2.60 34.20 7.20
CA THR A 53 1.97 34.66 5.96
C THR A 53 1.60 33.44 5.10
N PRO A 54 0.35 33.29 4.64
CA PRO A 54 -0.04 32.22 3.72
C PRO A 54 0.89 32.12 2.52
N ASN A 55 1.23 30.90 2.13
CA ASN A 55 2.14 30.61 1.02
C ASN A 55 1.44 29.73 -0.01
N HIS A 56 1.50 30.16 -1.28
CA HIS A 56 0.78 29.59 -2.42
C HIS A 56 1.57 28.56 -3.24
N LEU A 57 2.73 28.11 -2.75
CA LEU A 57 3.63 27.21 -3.48
C LEU A 57 2.98 25.87 -3.89
N SER A 58 2.03 25.37 -3.10
CA SER A 58 1.39 24.07 -3.30
C SER A 58 0.02 24.14 -3.98
N ASP A 59 -0.46 25.31 -4.38
CA ASP A 59 -1.85 25.52 -4.81
C ASP A 59 -2.25 24.68 -6.02
N ALA A 60 -1.28 24.26 -6.85
CA ALA A 60 -1.52 23.44 -8.04
C ALA A 60 -1.16 21.95 -7.88
N LEU A 61 -0.85 21.49 -6.66
CA LEU A 61 -0.37 20.12 -6.43
C LEU A 61 -1.47 19.07 -6.23
N ILE A 62 -2.74 19.45 -6.12
CA ILE A 62 -3.90 18.53 -5.95
C ILE A 62 -5.10 19.07 -6.71
#